data_AF-D7C398-F1
#
_entry.id   AF-D7C398-F1
#
_cell.length_a   1.000
_cell.length_b   1.000
_cell.length_c   1.000
_cell.angle_alpha   90.00
_cell.angle_beta   90.00
_cell.angle_gamma   90.00
#
_symmetry.space_group_name_H-M   'P 1'
#
loop_
_entity.id
_entity.type
_entity.pdbx_description
1 polymer ?
#
loop_
_entity_poly.entity_id
_entity_poly.type
_entity_poly.pdbx_seq_one_letter_code
_entity_poly.pdbx_strand_id
1 'polypeptide(L)'
;MARSRSTRRLVVGDDTYLWSVGHTHDGGKQPDYSTCRELLSLRLEGSRGRLQLVFRQPWYPPGPASTVGDRDRGWLNLHEPGVVRAFLDAALAQGWQPGAKSGQEIDGWTLFPEALRARRAQSDGGVGTPAS
;
A
#
# COMPACT_ATOMS: atom_id res chain seq x y z
N MET A 1 2.66 -6.72 -20.63
CA MET A 1 1.47 -5.85 -20.54
C MET A 1 1.27 -5.48 -19.08
N ALA A 2 1.32 -4.20 -18.72
CA ALA A 2 0.89 -3.77 -17.40
C ALA A 2 -0.62 -3.99 -17.31
N ARG A 3 -1.09 -4.85 -16.39
CA ARG A 3 -2.53 -4.99 -16.12
C ARG A 3 -3.08 -3.59 -15.80
N SER A 4 -4.21 -3.24 -16.42
CA SER A 4 -4.87 -1.95 -16.25
C SER A 4 -5.11 -1.68 -14.77
N ARG A 5 -4.42 -0.68 -14.23
CA ARG A 5 -4.53 -0.21 -12.86
C ARG A 5 -5.91 0.42 -12.66
N SER A 6 -6.85 -0.35 -12.13
CA SER A 6 -8.13 0.20 -11.66
C SER A 6 -7.82 1.20 -10.55
N THR A 7 -7.86 2.49 -10.86
CA THR A 7 -7.83 3.55 -9.87
C THR A 7 -9.08 3.44 -9.00
N ARG A 8 -8.91 3.34 -7.69
CA ARG A 8 -9.97 3.21 -6.69
C ARG A 8 -10.01 4.46 -5.81
N ARG A 9 -11.16 4.71 -5.19
CA ARG A 9 -11.38 5.83 -4.26
C ARG A 9 -11.29 5.33 -2.82
N LEU A 10 -10.76 6.18 -1.93
CA LEU A 10 -10.74 6.01 -0.49
C LEU A 10 -11.12 7.34 0.16
N VAL A 11 -12.21 7.37 0.92
CA VAL A 11 -12.69 8.58 1.62
C VAL A 11 -12.18 8.56 3.06
N VAL A 12 -11.60 9.68 3.51
CA VAL A 12 -11.00 9.86 4.83
C VAL A 12 -11.39 11.23 5.37
N GLY A 13 -12.37 11.26 6.28
CA GLY A 13 -12.99 12.54 6.67
C GLY A 13 -13.59 13.21 5.43
N ASP A 14 -13.23 14.46 5.20
CA ASP A 14 -13.66 15.24 4.04
C ASP A 14 -12.77 15.03 2.80
N ASP A 15 -11.61 14.38 2.96
CA ASP A 15 -10.67 14.15 1.87
C ASP A 15 -11.01 12.87 1.10
N THR A 16 -10.89 12.93 -0.22
CA THR A 16 -10.87 11.74 -1.08
C THR A 16 -9.47 11.49 -1.60
N TYR A 17 -8.96 10.29 -1.36
CA TYR A 17 -7.73 9.78 -1.95
C TYR A 17 -8.04 8.81 -3.09
N LEU A 18 -7.21 8.86 -4.12
CA LEU A 18 -7.23 7.93 -5.24
C LEU A 18 -6.01 7.02 -5.14
N TRP A 19 -6.22 5.73 -5.33
CA TRP A 19 -5.16 4.74 -5.20
C TRP A 19 -5.20 3.67 -6.27
N SER A 20 -4.04 3.08 -6.53
CA SER A 20 -3.92 1.94 -7.43
C SER A 20 -2.75 1.05 -7.03
N VAL A 21 -2.87 -0.24 -7.35
CA VAL A 21 -1.80 -1.22 -7.16
C VAL A 21 -1.16 -1.53 -8.50
N GLY A 22 0.15 -1.65 -8.50
CA GLY A 22 0.92 -2.13 -9.63
C GLY A 22 1.94 -3.16 -9.20
N HIS A 23 2.39 -3.94 -10.17
CA HIS A 23 3.44 -4.93 -10.01
C HIS A 23 4.38 -4.79 -11.21
N THR A 24 5.69 -4.74 -10.97
CA THR A 24 6.69 -4.58 -12.04
C THR A 24 7.95 -5.39 -11.77
N HIS A 25 8.56 -5.85 -12.86
CA HIS A 25 9.87 -6.51 -12.92
C HIS A 25 10.74 -5.79 -13.94
N ASP A 26 12.05 -5.86 -13.75
CA ASP A 26 13.02 -5.58 -14.80
C ASP A 26 13.15 -6.80 -15.75
N GLY A 27 13.90 -6.70 -16.85
CA GLY A 27 14.18 -7.85 -17.75
C GLY A 27 13.45 -7.86 -19.11
N GLY A 28 12.62 -6.86 -19.42
CA GLY A 28 12.06 -6.70 -20.76
C GLY A 28 11.18 -7.89 -21.20
N LYS A 29 11.62 -8.67 -22.19
CA LYS A 29 10.88 -9.84 -22.71
C LYS A 29 10.93 -11.05 -21.78
N GLN A 30 11.97 -11.16 -20.94
CA GLN A 30 12.11 -12.24 -19.97
C GLN A 30 12.20 -11.60 -18.57
N PRO A 31 11.11 -11.62 -17.80
CA PRO A 31 11.07 -10.92 -16.51
C PRO A 31 12.09 -11.50 -15.53
N ASP A 32 12.89 -10.61 -14.94
CA ASP A 32 13.77 -10.94 -13.83
C ASP A 32 12.97 -10.84 -12.53
N TYR A 33 12.50 -11.99 -12.04
CA TYR A 33 11.71 -12.09 -10.81
C TYR A 33 12.51 -11.79 -9.52
N SER A 34 13.84 -11.63 -9.60
CA SER A 34 14.63 -11.12 -8.47
C SER A 34 14.42 -9.61 -8.25
N THR A 35 13.94 -8.91 -9.28
CA THR A 35 13.70 -7.46 -9.27
C THR A 35 12.25 -7.09 -9.01
N CYS A 36 11.47 -8.02 -8.45
CA CYS A 36 10.05 -7.83 -8.20
C CYS A 36 9.76 -6.63 -7.29
N ARG A 37 8.77 -5.83 -7.73
CA ARG A 37 8.30 -4.65 -7.00
C ARG A 37 6.78 -4.61 -7.00
N GLU A 38 6.20 -4.59 -5.81
CA GLU A 38 4.81 -4.15 -5.62
C GLU A 38 4.79 -2.64 -5.44
N LEU A 39 3.79 -1.99 -6.02
CA LEU A 39 3.65 -0.54 -6.05
C LEU A 39 2.27 -0.17 -5.51
N LEU A 40 2.23 0.66 -4.46
CA LEU A 40 1.01 1.35 -4.06
C LEU A 40 1.14 2.82 -4.42
N SER A 41 0.29 3.29 -5.34
CA SER A 41 0.18 4.72 -5.65
C SER A 41 -0.97 5.33 -4.87
N LEU A 42 -0.73 6.46 -4.21
CA LEU A 42 -1.70 7.27 -3.47
C LEU A 42 -1.66 8.72 -3.98
N ARG A 43 -2.80 9.36 -4.16
CA ARG A 43 -2.88 10.80 -4.39
C ARG A 43 -4.14 11.38 -3.78
N LEU A 44 -4.08 12.63 -3.32
CA LEU A 44 -5.30 13.38 -3.00
C LEU A 44 -6.05 13.69 -4.31
N GLU A 45 -7.37 13.55 -4.30
CA GLU A 45 -8.21 13.93 -5.42
C GLU A 45 -8.04 15.42 -5.74
N GLY A 46 -7.92 15.77 -7.02
CA GLY A 46 -7.61 17.13 -7.46
C GLY A 46 -6.14 17.54 -7.36
N SER A 47 -5.30 16.79 -6.65
CA SER A 47 -3.86 17.07 -6.55
C SER A 47 -3.05 16.45 -7.69
N ARG A 48 -1.95 17.13 -8.05
CA ARG A 48 -0.99 16.69 -9.07
C ARG A 48 0.08 15.75 -8.50
N GLY A 49 0.48 15.97 -7.26
CA GLY A 49 1.41 15.09 -6.56
C GLY A 49 0.80 13.73 -6.26
N ARG A 50 1.65 12.69 -6.27
CA ARG A 50 1.31 11.35 -5.81
C ARG A 50 2.44 10.80 -4.95
N LEU A 51 2.09 9.99 -3.97
CA LEU A 51 3.03 9.12 -3.28
C LEU A 51 3.05 7.76 -3.98
N GLN A 52 4.25 7.25 -4.24
CA GLN A 52 4.48 5.89 -4.72
C GLN A 52 5.27 5.13 -3.65
N LEU A 53 4.62 4.16 -3.02
CA LEU A 53 5.29 3.20 -2.14
C LEU A 53 5.81 2.05 -2.99
N VAL A 54 7.10 1.75 -2.89
CA VAL A 54 7.75 0.67 -3.62
C VAL A 54 8.19 -0.40 -2.64
N PHE A 55 7.61 -1.60 -2.76
CA PHE A 55 8.00 -2.75 -1.95
C PHE A 55 8.87 -3.67 -2.80
N ARG A 56 10.18 -3.60 -2.59
CA ARG A 56 11.15 -4.48 -3.23
C ARG A 56 11.17 -5.81 -2.50
N GLN A 57 10.74 -6.88 -3.14
CA GLN A 57 10.83 -8.24 -2.61
C GLN A 57 11.06 -9.20 -3.76
N PRO A 58 11.98 -10.18 -3.62
CA PRO A 58 12.07 -11.25 -4.60
C PRO A 58 10.74 -12.02 -4.63
N TRP A 59 10.35 -12.53 -5.80
CA TRP A 59 9.14 -13.36 -5.96
C TRP A 59 9.16 -14.65 -5.12
N TYR A 60 10.28 -14.99 -4.48
CA TYR A 60 10.47 -16.28 -3.83
C TYR A 60 10.69 -16.16 -2.31
N PRO A 61 9.92 -16.90 -1.47
CA PRO A 61 8.84 -17.82 -1.85
C PRO A 61 7.61 -17.06 -2.42
N PRO A 62 6.79 -17.71 -3.27
CA PRO A 62 5.68 -17.05 -3.97
C PRO A 62 4.65 -16.51 -2.98
N GLY A 63 4.67 -15.20 -2.77
CA GLY A 63 3.56 -14.45 -2.19
C GLY A 63 2.50 -14.18 -3.28
N PRO A 64 1.21 -14.07 -2.91
CA PRO A 64 0.20 -13.63 -3.87
C PRO A 64 0.54 -12.22 -4.38
N ALA A 65 0.43 -12.00 -5.69
CA ALA A 65 0.64 -10.69 -6.30
C ALA A 65 -0.19 -9.62 -5.56
N SER A 66 0.37 -8.42 -5.42
CA SER A 66 -0.24 -7.31 -4.67
C SER A 66 -0.39 -7.54 -3.17
N THR A 67 0.37 -8.48 -2.61
CA THR A 67 0.53 -8.67 -1.18
C THR A 67 1.97 -8.38 -0.76
N VAL A 68 2.14 -7.70 0.36
CA VAL A 68 3.45 -7.37 0.93
C VAL A 68 3.55 -7.95 2.33
N GLY A 69 4.69 -8.51 2.67
CA GLY A 69 4.90 -9.18 3.96
C GLY A 69 5.69 -10.47 3.81
N ASP A 70 5.73 -11.24 4.90
CA ASP A 70 6.34 -12.56 4.94
C ASP A 70 5.68 -13.40 6.04
N ARG A 71 6.14 -14.63 6.25
CA ARG A 71 5.61 -15.53 7.28
C ARG A 71 5.81 -15.01 8.70
N ASP A 72 6.89 -14.30 8.96
CA ASP A 72 7.28 -13.84 10.30
C ASP A 72 6.53 -12.56 10.68
N ARG A 73 6.34 -11.67 9.71
CA ARG A 73 5.68 -10.38 9.91
C ARG A 73 4.17 -10.48 9.70
N GLY A 74 3.71 -11.36 8.81
CA GLY A 74 2.34 -11.41 8.32
C GLY A 74 2.18 -10.66 6.99
N TRP A 75 1.04 -10.88 6.33
CA TRP A 75 0.77 -10.42 4.97
C TRP A 75 -0.27 -9.30 4.94
N LEU A 76 -0.05 -8.28 4.12
CA LEU A 76 -0.99 -7.19 3.85
C LEU A 76 -1.36 -7.16 2.37
N ASN A 77 -2.66 -7.29 2.08
CA ASN A 77 -3.19 -7.22 0.72
C ASN A 77 -3.41 -5.76 0.31
N LEU A 78 -2.63 -5.26 -0.65
CA LEU A 78 -2.71 -3.88 -1.13
C LEU A 78 -4.03 -3.59 -1.85
N HIS A 79 -4.85 -4.60 -2.18
CA HIS A 79 -6.19 -4.40 -2.72
C HIS A 79 -7.26 -4.08 -1.66
N GLU A 80 -6.95 -4.22 -0.37
CA GLU A 80 -7.90 -3.93 0.70
C GLU A 80 -7.91 -2.44 1.06
N PRO A 81 -9.08 -1.77 1.04
CA PRO A 81 -9.16 -0.37 1.42
C PRO A 81 -8.62 -0.08 2.84
N GLY A 82 -8.82 -1.01 3.79
CA GLY A 82 -8.29 -0.88 5.14
C GLY A 82 -6.76 -0.90 5.20
N VAL A 83 -6.11 -1.75 4.39
CA VAL A 83 -4.65 -1.80 4.28
C VAL A 83 -4.12 -0.51 3.65
N VAL A 84 -4.76 -0.04 2.58
CA VAL A 84 -4.40 1.22 1.92
C VAL A 84 -4.56 2.40 2.88
N ARG A 85 -5.63 2.40 3.69
CA ARG A 85 -5.85 3.40 4.74
C ARG A 85 -4.72 3.39 5.77
N ALA A 86 -4.30 2.21 6.22
CA ALA A 86 -3.22 2.09 7.20
C ALA A 86 -1.88 2.62 6.65
N PHE A 87 -1.58 2.38 5.37
CA PHE A 87 -0.40 2.98 4.72
C PHE A 87 -0.51 4.50 4.53
N LEU A 88 -1.70 4.99 4.20
CA LEU A 88 -1.98 6.43 4.10
C LEU A 88 -1.73 7.12 5.45
N ASP A 89 -2.30 6.60 6.53
CA ASP A 89 -2.14 7.17 7.88
C ASP A 89 -0.66 7.17 8.31
N ALA A 90 0.07 6.07 8.06
CA ALA A 90 1.51 5.98 8.33
C ALA A 90 2.32 7.00 7.52
N ALA A 91 2.00 7.21 6.24
CA ALA A 91 2.67 8.19 5.40
C ALA A 91 2.42 9.63 5.88
N LEU A 92 1.17 9.95 6.25
CA LEU A 92 0.81 11.26 6.81
C LEU A 92 1.54 11.51 8.14
N ALA A 93 1.60 10.51 9.02
CA ALA A 93 2.34 10.59 10.28
C ALA A 93 3.85 10.79 10.09
N GLN A 94 4.43 10.26 9.00
CA GLN A 94 5.81 10.53 8.60
C GLN A 94 6.00 11.84 7.83
N GLY A 95 4.95 12.66 7.68
CA GLY A 95 5.03 14.00 7.11
C GLY A 95 4.87 14.05 5.58
N TRP A 96 4.35 13.00 4.93
CA TRP A 96 3.94 13.12 3.53
C TRP A 96 2.87 14.21 3.38
N GLN A 97 3.00 15.06 2.36
CA GLN A 97 2.09 16.16 2.06
C GLN A 97 1.30 15.87 0.78
N PRO A 98 0.02 15.45 0.85
CA PRO A 98 -0.75 15.03 -0.31
C PRO A 98 -1.00 16.13 -1.36
N GLY A 99 -0.99 17.39 -0.94
CA GLY A 99 -1.15 18.57 -1.80
C GLY A 99 0.14 19.06 -2.47
N ALA A 100 1.28 18.42 -2.22
CA ALA A 100 2.55 18.82 -2.82
C ALA A 100 2.47 18.75 -4.36
N LYS A 101 3.12 19.71 -5.04
CA LYS A 101 3.11 19.78 -6.52
C LYS A 101 3.92 18.65 -7.16
N SER A 102 4.97 18.18 -6.49
CA SER A 102 5.81 17.08 -6.95
C SER A 102 5.35 15.76 -6.35
N GLY A 103 5.45 14.68 -7.14
CA GLY A 103 5.31 13.34 -6.61
C GLY A 103 6.51 12.94 -5.76
N GLN A 104 6.30 11.96 -4.88
CA GLN A 104 7.32 11.37 -4.02
C GLN A 104 7.30 9.86 -4.20
N GLU A 105 8.49 9.26 -4.27
CA GLU A 105 8.67 7.81 -4.17
C GLU A 105 9.39 7.50 -2.87
N ILE A 106 8.91 6.50 -2.13
CA ILE A 106 9.57 5.99 -0.93
C ILE A 106 9.55 4.47 -0.90
N ASP A 107 10.49 3.89 -0.16
CA ASP A 107 10.46 2.47 0.17
C ASP A 107 9.25 2.16 1.07
N GLY A 108 8.35 1.31 0.60
CA GLY A 108 7.13 0.96 1.33
C GLY A 108 7.40 0.16 2.60
N TRP A 109 8.56 -0.50 2.70
CA TRP A 109 8.93 -1.27 3.89
C TRP A 109 9.13 -0.39 5.13
N THR A 110 9.43 0.90 4.97
CA THR A 110 9.58 1.83 6.10
C THR A 110 8.25 2.14 6.79
N LEU A 111 7.13 2.01 6.08
CA LEU A 111 5.77 2.21 6.60
C LEU A 111 5.08 0.90 7.02
N PHE A 112 5.58 -0.24 6.54
CA PHE A 112 4.97 -1.54 6.74
C PHE A 112 4.70 -1.91 8.21
N PRO A 113 5.63 -1.70 9.17
CA PRO A 113 5.39 -2.06 10.57
C PRO A 113 4.19 -1.33 11.17
N GLU A 114 4.03 -0.04 10.85
CA GLU A 114 2.93 0.77 11.36
C GLU A 114 1.60 0.37 10.70
N ALA A 115 1.60 0.18 9.38
CA ALA A 115 0.41 -0.28 8.67
C ALA A 115 -0.07 -1.64 9.18
N LEU A 116 0.84 -2.57 9.45
CA LEU A 116 0.52 -3.88 10.01
C LEU A 116 -0.06 -3.78 11.43
N ARG A 117 0.54 -2.94 12.30
CA ARG A 117 0.03 -2.70 13.67
C ARG A 117 -1.40 -2.15 13.64
N ALA A 118 -1.65 -1.15 12.82
CA ALA A 118 -2.98 -0.56 12.66
C ALA A 118 -4.01 -1.59 12.18
N ARG A 119 -3.65 -2.46 11.22
CA ARG A 119 -4.56 -3.52 10.73
C ARG A 119 -4.86 -4.57 11.78
N ARG A 120 -3.92 -4.93 12.65
CA ARG A 120 -4.16 -5.85 13.75
C ARG A 120 -5.09 -5.25 14.80
N ALA A 121 -4.84 -4.01 15.21
CA ALA A 121 -5.69 -3.32 16.18
C ALA A 121 -7.16 -3.21 15.72
N GLN A 122 -7.39 -3.02 14.41
CA GLN A 122 -8.73 -2.98 13.83
C GLN A 122 -9.44 -4.35 13.85
N SER A 123 -8.68 -5.45 13.70
CA SER A 123 -9.24 -6.81 13.77
C SER A 123 -9.53 -7.22 15.22
N ASP A 124 -8.68 -6.81 16.17
CA ASP A 124 -8.84 -7.13 17.59
C ASP A 124 -9.95 -6.28 18.26
N GLY A 125 -10.16 -5.04 17.80
CA GLY A 125 -11.23 -4.16 18.28
C GLY A 125 -12.64 -4.54 17.82
N GLY A 126 -12.78 -5.58 16.98
CA GLY A 126 -14.07 -6.13 16.55
C GLY A 126 -14.73 -7.08 17.56
N VAL A 127 -14.03 -7.47 18.63
CA VAL A 127 -14.59 -8.29 19.71
C VAL A 127 -14.83 -7.41 20.94
N GLY A 128 -16.03 -6.85 21.05
CA GLY A 128 -16.34 -5.92 22.13
C GLY A 128 -17.81 -5.59 22.25
N THR A 129 -18.62 -6.57 22.66
CA THR A 129 -19.64 -6.47 23.74
C THR A 129 -20.33 -7.83 23.91
N PRO A 130 -20.13 -8.60 24.99
CA PRO A 130 -21.23 -9.35 25.57
C PRO A 130 -22.01 -8.40 26.48
N ALA A 131 -23.30 -8.27 26.21
CA ALA A 131 -24.23 -7.57 27.08
C ALA A 131 -24.29 -8.29 28.43
N SER A 132 -24.25 -7.53 29.52
CA SER A 132 -24.83 -7.88 30.82
C SER A 132 -25.22 -6.60 31.53
#